data_AF-A0AAF0WDX3-F1
#
_entry.id   AF-A0AAF0WDX3-F1
#
_cell.length_a   1.000
_cell.length_b   1.000
_cell.length_c   1.000
_cell.angle_alpha   90.00
_cell.angle_beta   90.00
_cell.angle_gamma   90.00
#
_symmetry.space_group_name_H-M   'P 1'
#
loop_
_entity.id
_entity.type
_entity.pdbx_description
1 polymer ?
#
loop_
_entity_poly.entity_id
_entity_poly.type
_entity_poly.pdbx_seq_one_letter_code
_entity_poly.pdbx_strand_id
1 'polypeptide(L)'
;MTSKWIAEHYENEIRMNPTWPLGAFHKKIVNDWGCEVSLYAVGRAKRKALQVIKGHHVKQYGQLWDYVYAVKKAMPDSTIELVLDEPDGGPEDGPSARRFKRIYVCLGPLRRGFTSGCRPIIGSV
;
A
#
# COMPACT_ATOMS: atom_id res chain seq x y z
N MET A 1 26.84 -4.35 -12.81
CA MET A 1 25.43 -4.15 -12.41
C MET A 1 25.37 -3.27 -11.15
N THR A 2 24.58 -2.19 -11.13
CA THR A 2 24.56 -1.22 -10.01
C THR A 2 23.41 -1.48 -9.04
N SER A 3 23.57 -1.07 -7.77
CA SER A 3 22.51 -1.24 -6.76
C SER A 3 21.25 -0.41 -7.07
N LYS A 4 21.38 0.73 -7.76
CA LYS A 4 20.24 1.54 -8.22
C LYS A 4 19.40 0.76 -9.24
N TRP A 5 20.05 0.22 -10.26
CA TRP A 5 19.37 -0.52 -11.31
C TRP A 5 18.67 -1.77 -10.76
N ILE A 6 19.33 -2.53 -9.87
CA ILE A 6 18.71 -3.70 -9.23
C ILE A 6 17.47 -3.30 -8.42
N ALA A 7 17.54 -2.18 -7.68
CA ALA A 7 16.42 -1.71 -6.88
C ALA A 7 15.19 -1.35 -7.74
N GLU A 8 15.42 -0.67 -8.87
CA GLU A 8 14.37 -0.25 -9.81
C GLU A 8 13.81 -1.45 -10.58
N HIS A 9 14.67 -2.33 -11.07
CA HIS A 9 14.26 -3.49 -11.89
C HIS A 9 13.44 -4.50 -11.09
N TYR A 10 13.84 -4.80 -9.85
CA TYR A 10 13.17 -5.77 -8.99
C TYR A 10 12.17 -5.15 -8.01
N GLU A 11 11.81 -3.86 -8.17
CA GLU A 11 10.95 -3.15 -7.20
C GLU A 11 9.63 -3.90 -6.96
N ASN A 12 8.97 -4.36 -8.03
CA ASN A 12 7.70 -5.07 -7.94
C ASN A 12 7.82 -6.40 -7.18
N GLU A 13 8.86 -7.18 -7.46
CA GLU A 13 9.07 -8.47 -6.77
C GLU A 13 9.43 -8.27 -5.30
N ILE A 14 10.23 -7.24 -4.98
CA ILE A 14 10.53 -6.84 -3.61
C ILE A 14 9.27 -6.34 -2.90
N ARG A 15 8.36 -5.66 -3.61
CA ARG A 15 7.07 -5.22 -3.06
C ARG A 15 6.18 -6.41 -2.70
N MET A 16 6.14 -7.44 -3.55
CA MET A 16 5.40 -8.68 -3.27
C MET A 16 6.05 -9.53 -2.17
N ASN A 17 7.38 -9.45 -2.03
CA ASN A 17 8.16 -10.25 -1.08
C ASN A 17 9.04 -9.36 -0.18
N PRO A 18 8.47 -8.53 0.73
CA PRO A 18 9.25 -7.59 1.52
C PRO A 18 10.28 -8.26 2.44
N THR A 19 9.95 -9.45 2.94
CA THR A 19 10.81 -10.27 3.81
C THR A 19 11.77 -11.20 3.04
N TRP A 20 11.88 -11.07 1.70
CA TRP A 20 12.68 -11.96 0.85
C TRP A 20 14.11 -12.13 1.36
N PRO A 21 14.54 -13.34 1.78
CA PRO A 21 15.89 -13.54 2.29
C PRO A 21 16.97 -13.06 1.31
N LEU A 22 17.97 -12.34 1.82
CA LEU A 22 18.96 -11.68 0.98
C LEU A 22 19.75 -12.66 0.09
N GLY A 23 20.09 -13.84 0.61
CA GLY A 23 20.77 -14.88 -0.17
C GLY A 23 19.90 -15.47 -1.28
N ALA A 24 18.59 -15.61 -1.05
CA ALA A 24 17.66 -16.06 -2.09
C ALA A 24 17.49 -15.00 -3.19
N PHE A 25 17.39 -13.73 -2.80
CA PHE A 25 17.33 -12.61 -3.74
C PHE A 25 18.62 -12.48 -4.56
N HIS A 26 19.78 -12.67 -3.93
CA HIS A 26 21.08 -12.70 -4.61
C HIS A 26 21.14 -13.84 -5.64
N LYS A 27 20.77 -15.07 -5.24
CA LYS A 27 20.72 -16.22 -6.16
C LYS A 27 19.80 -15.97 -7.36
N LYS A 28 18.63 -15.38 -7.14
CA LYS A 28 17.70 -14.97 -8.20
C LYS A 28 18.41 -14.03 -9.20
N ILE A 29 19.03 -12.96 -8.72
CA ILE A 29 19.72 -11.99 -9.59
C ILE A 29 20.83 -12.64 -10.41
N VAL A 30 21.62 -13.53 -9.79
CA VAL A 30 22.69 -14.26 -10.48
C VAL A 30 22.12 -15.20 -11.53
N ASN A 31 21.01 -15.89 -11.23
CA ASN A 31 20.34 -16.79 -12.17
C ASN A 31 19.73 -16.04 -13.37
N ASP A 32 19.13 -14.87 -13.13
CA ASP A 32 18.43 -14.11 -14.17
C ASP A 32 19.41 -13.45 -15.17
N TRP A 33 20.62 -13.08 -14.73
CA TRP A 33 21.57 -12.29 -15.53
C TRP A 33 22.92 -12.96 -15.77
N GLY A 34 23.23 -14.06 -15.11
CA GLY A 34 24.52 -14.75 -15.21
C GLY A 34 25.73 -13.94 -14.72
N CYS A 35 25.50 -12.74 -14.17
CA CYS A 35 26.55 -11.86 -13.67
C CYS A 35 26.73 -12.01 -12.16
N GLU A 36 27.98 -12.10 -11.74
CA GLU A 36 28.31 -12.06 -10.32
C GLU A 36 28.14 -10.64 -9.76
N VAL A 37 27.38 -10.53 -8.68
CA VAL A 37 27.18 -9.29 -7.94
C VAL A 37 27.48 -9.54 -6.47
N SER A 38 28.09 -8.56 -5.80
CA SER A 38 28.35 -8.70 -4.38
C SER A 38 27.06 -8.72 -3.57
N LEU A 39 27.01 -9.57 -2.55
CA LEU A 39 25.88 -9.66 -1.63
C LEU A 39 25.60 -8.29 -0.97
N TYR A 40 26.65 -7.51 -0.71
CA TYR A 40 26.54 -6.15 -0.20
C TYR A 40 25.80 -5.21 -1.16
N ALA A 41 26.10 -5.26 -2.47
CA ALA A 41 25.40 -4.46 -3.46
C ALA A 41 23.91 -4.84 -3.55
N VAL A 42 23.59 -6.13 -3.50
CA VAL A 42 22.22 -6.64 -3.46
C VAL A 42 21.49 -6.16 -2.19
N GLY A 43 22.16 -6.21 -1.04
CA GLY A 43 21.59 -5.72 0.23
C GLY A 43 21.27 -4.22 0.18
N ARG A 44 22.15 -3.41 -0.44
CA ARG A 44 21.87 -1.99 -0.68
C ARG A 44 20.70 -1.78 -1.63
N ALA A 45 20.62 -2.55 -2.71
CA ALA A 45 19.52 -2.48 -3.67
C ALA A 45 18.17 -2.80 -2.99
N LYS A 46 18.10 -3.91 -2.25
CA LYS A 46 16.90 -4.30 -1.51
C LYS A 46 16.44 -3.21 -0.55
N ARG A 47 17.37 -2.64 0.24
CA ARG A 47 17.04 -1.54 1.17
C ARG A 47 16.50 -0.32 0.46
N LYS A 48 17.12 0.06 -0.67
CA LYS A 48 16.70 1.22 -1.47
C LYS A 48 15.30 1.03 -2.04
N ALA A 49 15.02 -0.14 -2.62
CA ALA A 49 13.69 -0.49 -3.11
C ALA A 49 12.65 -0.42 -1.99
N LEU A 50 12.93 -1.02 -0.82
CA LEU A 50 12.03 -0.97 0.33
C LEU A 50 11.77 0.46 0.85
N GLN A 51 12.77 1.34 0.81
CA GLN A 51 12.59 2.76 1.16
C GLN A 51 11.66 3.48 0.19
N VAL A 52 11.85 3.26 -1.12
CA VAL A 52 10.99 3.84 -2.17
C VAL A 52 9.56 3.34 -2.02
N ILE A 53 9.37 2.02 -1.86
CA ILE A 53 8.06 1.40 -1.64
C ILE A 53 7.36 2.00 -0.42
N LYS A 54 8.06 2.11 0.73
CA LYS A 54 7.51 2.76 1.93
C LYS A 54 7.12 4.22 1.66
N GLY A 55 7.97 4.97 0.96
CA GLY A 55 7.67 6.35 0.57
C GLY A 55 6.44 6.47 -0.33
N HIS A 56 6.26 5.55 -1.27
CA HIS A 56 5.05 5.47 -2.10
C HIS A 56 3.81 5.22 -1.26
N HIS A 57 3.87 4.31 -0.28
CA HIS A 57 2.74 4.03 0.61
C HIS A 57 2.35 5.27 1.43
N VAL A 58 3.32 5.97 2.01
CA VAL A 58 3.08 7.22 2.75
C VAL A 58 2.41 8.27 1.88
N LYS A 59 2.88 8.46 0.64
CA LYS A 59 2.28 9.40 -0.31
C LYS A 59 0.84 9.02 -0.67
N GLN A 60 0.59 7.74 -0.97
CA GLN A 60 -0.76 7.26 -1.30
C GLN A 60 -1.73 7.44 -0.13
N TYR A 61 -1.31 7.11 1.10
CA TYR A 61 -2.15 7.31 2.28
C TYR A 61 -2.40 8.79 2.58
N GLY A 62 -1.45 9.68 2.28
CA GLY A 62 -1.65 11.12 2.38
C GLY A 62 -2.78 11.65 1.50
N GLN A 63 -3.03 11.01 0.35
CA GLN A 63 -4.09 11.39 -0.59
C GLN A 63 -5.49 10.89 -0.20
N LEU A 64 -5.62 10.04 0.83
CA LEU A 64 -6.92 9.52 1.23
C LEU A 64 -7.88 10.63 1.66
N TRP A 65 -7.38 11.67 2.33
CA TRP A 65 -8.21 12.81 2.74
C TRP A 65 -8.79 13.58 1.56
N ASP A 66 -7.96 13.84 0.55
CA ASP A 66 -8.40 14.49 -0.69
C ASP A 66 -9.42 13.64 -1.44
N TYR A 67 -9.21 12.31 -1.46
CA TYR A 67 -10.17 11.37 -2.03
C TYR A 67 -11.51 11.39 -1.29
N VAL A 68 -11.51 11.34 0.05
CA VAL A 68 -12.75 11.44 0.86
C VAL A 68 -13.48 12.74 0.56
N TYR A 69 -12.76 13.85 0.51
CA TYR A 69 -13.32 15.16 0.19
C TYR A 69 -13.94 15.17 -1.22
N ALA A 70 -13.22 14.67 -2.22
CA ALA A 70 -13.70 14.60 -3.60
C ALA A 70 -14.97 13.75 -3.73
N VAL A 71 -15.03 12.59 -3.08
CA VAL A 71 -16.22 11.73 -3.07
C VAL A 71 -17.40 12.43 -2.40
N LYS A 72 -17.20 13.05 -1.24
CA LYS A 72 -18.26 13.79 -0.54
C LYS A 72 -18.77 14.99 -1.35
N LYS A 73 -17.90 15.67 -2.09
CA LYS A 73 -18.27 16.76 -2.99
C LYS A 73 -19.11 16.27 -4.18
N ALA A 74 -18.71 15.16 -4.81
CA ALA A 74 -19.39 14.62 -5.98
C ALA A 74 -20.67 13.85 -5.63
N MET A 75 -20.68 13.14 -4.51
CA MET A 75 -21.75 12.25 -4.06
C MET A 75 -22.00 12.45 -2.55
N PRO A 76 -22.72 13.52 -2.16
CA PRO A 76 -22.90 13.90 -0.76
C PRO A 76 -23.48 12.82 0.14
N ASP A 77 -24.29 11.91 -0.41
CA ASP A 77 -24.95 10.84 0.33
C ASP A 77 -24.11 9.56 0.50
N SER A 78 -22.86 9.59 0.03
CA SER A 78 -21.89 8.50 0.25
C SER A 78 -21.38 8.51 1.69
N THR A 79 -21.17 7.34 2.26
CA THR A 79 -20.56 7.16 3.57
C THR A 79 -19.11 6.71 3.38
N ILE A 80 -18.15 7.44 3.96
CA ILE A 80 -16.75 7.02 3.99
C ILE A 80 -16.24 7.19 5.41
N GLU A 81 -15.68 6.13 5.96
CA GLU A 81 -15.08 6.12 7.31
C GLU A 81 -13.61 5.75 7.20
N LEU A 82 -12.72 6.66 7.61
CA LEU A 82 -11.28 6.44 7.66
C LEU A 82 -10.86 6.16 9.10
N VAL A 83 -10.35 4.96 9.36
CA VAL A 83 -9.90 4.54 10.68
C VAL A 83 -8.38 4.52 10.70
N LEU A 84 -7.82 5.23 11.68
CA LEU A 84 -6.40 5.21 12.00
C LEU A 84 -6.20 4.39 13.27
N ASP A 85 -5.06 3.75 13.43
CA ASP A 85 -4.67 3.12 14.68
C ASP A 85 -4.48 4.18 15.76
N GLU A 86 -4.79 3.78 16.99
CA GLU A 86 -4.35 4.51 18.18
C GLU A 86 -2.81 4.42 18.24
N PRO A 87 -2.11 5.45 18.73
CA PRO A 87 -0.66 5.39 18.82
C PRO A 87 -0.25 4.25 19.77
N ASP A 88 0.24 3.15 19.21
CA ASP A 88 0.71 1.98 19.95
C ASP A 88 2.10 2.19 20.61
N GLY A 89 2.71 3.38 20.50
CA GLY A 89 4.10 3.63 20.85
C GLY A 89 4.26 4.71 21.93
N GLY A 90 5.16 4.45 22.89
CA GLY A 90 5.52 5.37 23.96
C GLY A 90 6.12 6.70 23.47
N PRO A 91 6.57 7.59 24.39
CA PRO A 91 6.93 9.00 24.12
C PRO A 91 8.03 9.24 23.08
N GLU A 92 8.69 8.17 22.61
CA GLU A 92 9.73 8.15 21.57
C GLU A 92 9.17 8.35 20.15
N ASP A 93 7.94 7.88 19.90
CA ASP A 93 7.24 8.00 18.63
C ASP A 93 6.46 9.31 18.67
N GLY A 94 7.04 10.38 18.14
CA GLY A 94 6.46 11.72 18.17
C GLY A 94 4.99 11.82 17.68
N PRO A 95 4.35 13.00 17.75
CA PRO A 95 2.90 13.22 17.63
C PRO A 95 2.21 12.79 16.31
N SER A 96 2.94 12.15 15.39
CA SER A 96 2.51 11.69 14.07
C SER A 96 2.41 10.16 13.94
N ALA A 97 2.25 9.43 15.04
CA ALA A 97 2.18 7.96 15.05
C ALA A 97 0.83 7.36 14.59
N ARG A 98 -0.12 8.17 14.09
CA ARG A 98 -1.43 7.67 13.62
C ARG A 98 -1.26 6.94 12.29
N ARG A 99 -1.20 5.61 12.35
CA ARG A 99 -1.04 4.74 11.17
C ARG A 99 -2.39 4.44 10.55
N PHE A 100 -2.45 4.35 9.22
CA PHE A 100 -3.66 3.90 8.52
C PHE A 100 -4.01 2.47 8.95
N LYS A 101 -5.24 2.26 9.43
CA LYS A 101 -5.76 0.93 9.82
C LYS A 101 -6.68 0.36 8.74
N ARG A 102 -7.73 1.09 8.39
CA ARG A 102 -8.74 0.66 7.39
C ARG A 102 -9.56 1.84 6.88
N ILE A 103 -10.18 1.65 5.72
CA ILE A 103 -11.19 2.56 5.17
C ILE A 103 -12.45 1.76 4.81
N TYR A 104 -13.61 2.30 5.13
CA TYR A 104 -14.91 1.82 4.67
C TYR A 104 -15.47 2.82 3.65
N VAL A 105 -15.98 2.34 2.52
CA VAL A 105 -16.55 3.17 1.45
C VAL A 105 -17.89 2.60 1.02
N CYS A 106 -18.95 3.39 1.17
CA CYS A 106 -20.29 3.12 0.65
C CYS A 106 -20.73 4.29 -0.24
N LEU A 107 -20.70 4.09 -1.55
CA LEU A 107 -21.10 5.13 -2.50
C LEU A 107 -22.61 5.24 -2.54
N GLY A 108 -23.12 6.44 -2.28
CA GLY A 108 -24.53 6.74 -2.18
C GLY A 108 -25.35 6.35 -3.42
N PRO A 109 -24.92 6.72 -4.64
CA PRO A 109 -25.59 6.29 -5.87
C PRO A 109 -25.65 4.78 -6.06
N LEU A 110 -24.58 4.05 -5.68
CA LEU A 110 -24.57 2.58 -5.78
C LEU A 110 -25.53 1.94 -4.79
N ARG A 111 -25.57 2.46 -3.55
CA ARG A 111 -26.55 2.00 -2.54
C ARG A 111 -27.98 2.19 -3.05
N ARG A 112 -28.32 3.37 -3.57
CA ARG A 112 -29.67 3.65 -4.11
C ARG A 112 -29.99 2.78 -5.31
N GLY A 113 -29.06 2.64 -6.26
CA GLY A 113 -29.26 1.80 -7.44
C GLY A 113 -29.51 0.34 -7.06
N PHE A 114 -28.77 -0.17 -6.09
CA PHE A 114 -28.98 -1.51 -5.56
C PHE A 114 -30.36 -1.67 -4.91
N THR A 115 -30.76 -0.75 -4.02
CA THR A 115 -32.07 -0.83 -3.34
C THR A 115 -33.26 -0.65 -4.30
N SER A 116 -33.11 0.14 -5.37
CA SER A 116 -34.21 0.43 -6.31
C SER A 116 -34.32 -0.56 -7.46
N GLY A 117 -33.21 -1.12 -7.93
CA GLY A 117 -33.15 -1.93 -9.16
C GLY A 117 -32.87 -3.41 -8.94
N CYS A 118 -32.35 -3.83 -7.78
CA CYS A 118 -32.02 -5.23 -7.53
C CYS A 118 -33.17 -5.95 -6.80
N ARG A 119 -33.35 -7.24 -7.12
CA ARG A 119 -34.29 -8.12 -6.41
C ARG A 119 -33.90 -8.21 -4.93
N PRO A 120 -34.85 -8.10 -3.98
CA PRO A 120 -34.56 -8.28 -2.56
C PRO A 120 -33.88 -9.63 -2.30
N ILE A 121 -32.73 -9.60 -1.63
CA ILE A 121 -31.98 -10.82 -1.28
C ILE A 121 -32.67 -11.57 -0.13
N ILE A 122 -33.31 -10.83 0.78
CA ILE A 122 -34.10 -11.39 1.88
C ILE A 122 -35.57 -11.19 1.52
N GLY A 123 -36.35 -12.26 1.60
CA GLY A 123 -37.75 -12.30 1.20
C GLY A 123 -38.52 -11.13 1.80
N SER A 124 -39.17 -10.37 0.93
CA SER A 124 -40.18 -9.38 1.28
C SER A 124 -41.24 -10.03 2.16
N VAL A 125 -41.37 -9.57 3.41
CA VAL A 125 -42.53 -9.82 4.27
C VAL A 125 -43.60 -8.79 3.94
#